data_AF-A0A2Z2MNI2-F1
#
_entry.id   AF-A0A2Z2MNI2-F1
#
_cell.length_a   1.000
_cell.length_b   1.000
_cell.length_c   1.000
_cell.angle_alpha   90.00
_cell.angle_beta   90.00
_cell.angle_gamma   90.00
#
_symmetry.space_group_name_H-M   'P 1'
#
loop_
_entity.id
_entity.type
_entity.pdbx_description
1 polymer ?
#
loop_
_entity_poly.entity_id
_entity_poly.type
_entity_poly.pdbx_seq_one_letter_code
_entity_poly.pdbx_strand_id
1 'polypeptide(L)'
;MFERIIEQLIALKTPATRKLKIPVAGTRAFEVILKSENVPNETTAVELAMNEFAKYSKGDPQVVSDFKKILAREFSGLNSTKLLKKKARALKEIWEIEARTLAAKNKRNKWLSIRVTEEEYEAISKQAQEEGLDISNYIRKRLGLEYKS
;
A
#
# COMPACT_ATOMS: atom_id res chain seq x y z
N MET A 1 4.35 -10.77 1.21
CA MET A 1 5.64 -10.70 1.92
C MET A 1 5.64 -9.56 2.92
N PHE A 2 5.37 -8.34 2.48
CA PHE A 2 5.29 -7.12 3.26
C PHE A 2 3.88 -6.78 3.75
N GLU A 3 2.86 -7.50 3.30
CA GLU A 3 1.43 -7.29 3.61
C GLU A 3 1.16 -6.81 5.05
N ARG A 4 1.55 -7.59 6.07
CA ARG A 4 1.35 -7.23 7.50
C ARG A 4 1.99 -5.91 7.89
N ILE A 5 3.23 -5.66 7.41
CA ILE A 5 3.95 -4.41 7.67
C ILE A 5 3.21 -3.24 7.02
N ILE A 6 2.76 -3.42 5.78
CA ILE A 6 2.03 -2.38 5.03
C ILE A 6 0.69 -2.08 5.70
N GLU A 7 -0.06 -3.09 6.13
CA GLU A 7 -1.31 -2.92 6.87
C GLU A 7 -1.11 -2.12 8.16
N GLN A 8 -0.10 -2.47 8.96
CA GLN A 8 0.25 -1.74 10.18
C GLN A 8 0.65 -0.29 9.87
N LEU A 9 1.48 -0.06 8.85
CA LEU A 9 1.87 1.29 8.43
C LEU A 9 0.67 2.13 7.97
N ILE A 10 -0.30 1.52 7.28
CA ILE A 10 -1.55 2.18 6.88
C ILE A 10 -2.38 2.54 8.12
N ALA A 11 -2.53 1.61 9.07
CA ALA A 11 -3.28 1.82 10.31
C ALA A 11 -2.67 2.94 11.17
N LEU A 12 -1.34 2.99 11.24
CA LEU A 12 -0.57 4.04 11.91
C LEU A 12 -0.64 5.39 11.18
N LYS A 13 -1.34 5.49 10.03
CA LYS A 13 -1.41 6.68 9.18
C LYS A 13 -0.01 7.24 8.89
N THR A 14 0.91 6.35 8.52
CA THR A 14 2.26 6.76 8.14
C THR A 14 2.24 7.57 6.84
N PRO A 15 3.25 8.42 6.60
CA PRO A 15 3.34 9.17 5.36
C PRO A 15 3.24 8.25 4.15
N ALA A 16 2.37 8.62 3.20
CA ALA A 16 2.08 7.83 2.02
C ALA A 16 2.31 8.65 0.75
N THR A 17 2.58 7.98 -0.37
CA THR A 17 2.73 8.65 -1.66
C THR A 17 1.41 9.30 -2.08
N ARG A 18 1.46 10.54 -2.57
CA ARG A 18 0.24 11.32 -2.93
C ARG A 18 -0.67 10.59 -3.93
N LYS A 19 -0.09 9.90 -4.92
CA LYS A 19 -0.86 9.24 -5.98
C LYS A 19 -1.56 7.95 -5.55
N LEU A 20 -0.92 7.13 -4.71
CA LEU A 20 -1.35 5.74 -4.50
C LEU A 20 -1.56 5.36 -3.03
N LYS A 21 -1.35 6.29 -2.09
CA LYS A 21 -1.43 6.01 -0.64
C LYS A 21 -0.57 4.80 -0.21
N ILE A 22 0.53 4.57 -0.92
CA ILE A 22 1.51 3.54 -0.59
C ILE A 22 2.40 4.09 0.53
N PRO A 23 2.61 3.36 1.65
CA PRO A 23 3.49 3.83 2.71
C PRO A 23 4.90 4.10 2.19
N VAL A 24 5.39 5.31 2.47
CA VAL A 24 6.66 5.84 1.93
C VAL A 24 7.87 5.12 2.53
N ALA A 25 7.72 4.56 3.74
CA ALA A 25 8.79 3.90 4.49
C ALA A 25 9.54 2.85 3.65
N GLY A 26 8.84 1.88 3.06
CA GLY A 26 9.48 0.84 2.25
C GLY A 26 10.06 1.39 0.94
N THR A 27 9.34 2.26 0.24
CA THR A 27 9.84 2.87 -1.01
C THR A 27 11.15 3.61 -0.80
N ARG A 28 11.25 4.42 0.26
CA ARG A 28 12.48 5.17 0.59
C ARG A 28 13.61 4.25 1.05
N ALA A 29 13.30 3.23 1.85
CA ALA A 29 14.27 2.24 2.30
C ALA A 29 14.97 1.52 1.14
N PHE A 30 14.25 1.20 0.05
CA PHE A 30 14.89 0.62 -1.13
C PHE A 30 15.59 1.65 -2.01
N GLU A 31 15.04 2.86 -2.13
CA GLU A 31 15.67 3.95 -2.90
C GLU A 31 17.05 4.34 -2.38
N VAL A 32 17.25 4.34 -1.06
CA VAL A 32 18.57 4.70 -0.49
C VAL A 32 19.63 3.66 -0.86
N ILE A 33 19.29 2.36 -0.88
CA ILE A 33 20.20 1.31 -1.36
C ILE A 33 20.53 1.51 -2.84
N LEU A 34 19.52 1.80 -3.67
CA LEU A 34 19.71 1.97 -5.11
C LEU A 34 20.61 3.17 -5.44
N LYS A 35 20.45 4.27 -4.71
CA LYS A 35 21.20 5.52 -4.89
C LYS A 35 22.58 5.50 -4.24
N SER A 36 22.80 4.69 -3.20
CA SER A 36 24.11 4.59 -2.55
C SER A 36 25.18 4.11 -3.55
N GLU A 37 26.32 4.78 -3.59
CA GLU A 37 27.45 4.39 -4.44
C GLU A 37 28.12 3.11 -3.93
N ASN A 38 28.21 2.96 -2.60
CA ASN A 38 28.87 1.84 -1.96
C ASN A 38 27.90 1.03 -1.10
N VAL A 39 27.66 -0.22 -1.49
CA VAL A 39 26.86 -1.20 -0.74
C VAL A 39 27.59 -2.55 -0.82
N PRO A 40 28.69 -2.71 -0.07
CA PRO A 40 29.64 -3.79 -0.29
C PRO A 40 29.12 -5.16 0.17
N ASN A 41 28.18 -5.19 1.11
CA ASN A 41 27.63 -6.41 1.66
C ASN A 41 26.17 -6.23 2.13
N GLU A 42 25.54 -7.35 2.47
CA GLU A 42 24.19 -7.43 3.00
C GLU A 42 23.99 -6.58 4.27
N THR A 43 24.98 -6.52 5.18
CA THR A 43 24.85 -5.80 6.46
C THR A 43 24.69 -4.31 6.21
N THR A 44 25.54 -3.73 5.35
CA THR A 44 25.44 -2.32 4.94
C THR A 44 24.13 -2.04 4.22
N ALA A 45 23.66 -2.95 3.36
CA ALA A 45 22.38 -2.79 2.66
C ALA A 45 21.20 -2.75 3.64
N VAL A 46 21.16 -3.67 4.61
CA VAL A 46 20.14 -3.73 5.66
C VAL A 46 20.19 -2.46 6.50
N GLU A 47 21.36 -2.04 6.96
CA GLU A 47 21.52 -0.85 7.80
C GLU A 47 21.01 0.42 7.10
N LEU A 48 21.42 0.64 5.84
CA LEU A 48 20.95 1.77 5.03
C LEU A 48 19.43 1.80 4.92
N ALA A 49 18.81 0.66 4.59
CA ALA A 49 17.37 0.57 4.48
C ALA A 49 16.66 0.78 5.82
N MET A 50 17.17 0.22 6.92
CA MET A 50 16.58 0.37 8.25
C MET A 50 16.63 1.82 8.75
N ASN A 51 17.76 2.51 8.54
CA ASN A 51 17.93 3.91 8.92
C ASN A 51 16.94 4.82 8.19
N GLU A 52 16.68 4.54 6.91
CA GLU A 52 15.69 5.31 6.15
C GLU A 52 14.25 4.90 6.50
N PHE A 53 13.98 3.60 6.68
CA PHE A 53 12.65 3.09 7.03
C PHE A 53 12.13 3.64 8.36
N ALA A 54 12.99 3.69 9.38
CA ALA A 54 12.64 4.15 10.72
C ALA A 54 12.13 5.60 10.77
N LYS A 55 12.62 6.46 9.86
CA LYS A 55 12.18 7.87 9.75
C LYS A 55 10.69 8.00 9.42
N TYR A 56 10.11 7.00 8.76
CA TYR A 56 8.73 7.05 8.26
C TYR A 56 7.80 6.01 8.91
N SER A 57 8.32 5.12 9.76
CA SER A 57 7.54 4.09 10.45
C SER A 57 6.87 4.58 11.75
N LYS A 58 7.02 5.87 12.11
CA LYS A 58 6.57 6.45 13.39
C LYS A 58 7.13 5.74 14.63
N GLY A 59 8.22 5.00 14.49
CA GLY A 59 8.89 4.34 15.60
C GLY A 59 8.20 3.08 16.12
N ASP A 60 7.27 2.48 15.37
CA ASP A 60 6.69 1.18 15.76
C ASP A 60 7.78 0.09 15.76
N PRO A 61 8.15 -0.48 16.92
CA PRO A 61 9.28 -1.39 17.02
C PRO A 61 9.03 -2.72 16.31
N GLN A 62 7.77 -3.17 16.26
CA GLN A 62 7.39 -4.44 15.66
C GLN A 62 7.51 -4.36 14.14
N VAL A 63 6.98 -3.29 13.54
CA VAL A 63 7.10 -2.99 12.10
C VAL A 63 8.56 -2.92 11.67
N VAL A 64 9.39 -2.23 12.46
CA VAL A 64 10.83 -2.08 12.21
C VAL A 64 11.53 -3.44 12.32
N SER A 65 11.24 -4.22 13.36
CA SER A 65 11.80 -5.57 13.55
C SER A 65 11.44 -6.51 12.40
N ASP A 66 10.17 -6.56 12.01
CA ASP A 66 9.70 -7.46 10.96
C ASP A 66 10.28 -7.09 9.59
N PHE A 67 10.37 -5.79 9.31
CA PHE A 67 11.04 -5.31 8.09
C PHE A 67 12.52 -5.73 8.07
N LYS A 68 13.24 -5.56 9.19
CA LYS A 68 14.65 -5.98 9.32
C LYS A 68 14.82 -7.47 9.06
N LYS A 69 13.95 -8.32 9.62
CA LYS A 69 14.00 -9.78 9.42
C LYS A 69 13.82 -10.17 7.96
N ILE A 70 12.89 -9.50 7.25
CA ILE A 70 12.71 -9.73 5.82
C ILE A 70 13.97 -9.34 5.06
N LEU A 71 14.51 -8.15 5.29
CA LEU A 71 15.72 -7.70 4.57
C LEU A 71 16.92 -8.61 4.83
N ALA A 72 17.16 -9.01 6.07
CA ALA A 72 18.25 -9.92 6.43
C ALA A 72 18.12 -11.25 5.68
N ARG A 73 16.91 -11.82 5.61
CA ARG A 73 16.65 -13.05 4.85
C ARG A 73 16.85 -12.86 3.34
N GLU A 74 16.32 -11.76 2.79
CA GLU A 74 16.33 -11.54 1.34
C GLU A 74 17.69 -11.14 0.79
N PHE A 75 18.54 -10.50 1.60
CA PHE A 75 19.90 -10.15 1.22
C PHE A 75 20.95 -11.19 1.64
N SER A 76 20.55 -12.21 2.41
CA SER A 76 21.45 -13.27 2.89
C SER A 76 22.28 -13.88 1.76
N GLY A 77 23.60 -13.89 1.94
CA GLY A 77 24.58 -14.44 1.00
C GLY A 77 24.89 -13.53 -0.20
N LEU A 78 24.39 -12.29 -0.23
CA LEU A 78 24.67 -11.34 -1.31
C LEU A 78 25.87 -10.44 -0.96
N ASN A 79 26.98 -10.69 -1.63
CA ASN A 79 28.26 -9.99 -1.40
C ASN A 79 28.66 -9.06 -2.55
N SER A 80 27.72 -8.74 -3.45
CA SER A 80 27.97 -7.88 -4.60
C SER A 80 26.98 -6.73 -4.63
N THR A 81 27.49 -5.50 -4.73
CA THR A 81 26.70 -4.29 -4.91
C THR A 81 25.67 -4.42 -6.03
N LYS A 82 26.04 -5.04 -7.15
CA LYS A 82 25.15 -5.25 -8.30
C LYS A 82 23.97 -6.15 -7.95
N LEU A 83 24.23 -7.26 -7.24
CA LEU A 83 23.19 -8.20 -6.80
C LEU A 83 22.30 -7.57 -5.73
N LEU A 84 22.88 -6.87 -4.77
CA LEU A 84 22.15 -6.15 -3.71
C LEU A 84 21.21 -5.11 -4.31
N LYS A 85 21.68 -4.28 -5.25
CA LYS A 85 20.83 -3.30 -5.95
C LYS A 85 19.75 -3.97 -6.80
N LYS A 86 20.07 -5.06 -7.50
CA LYS A 86 19.06 -5.82 -8.27
C LYS A 86 17.97 -6.38 -7.36
N LYS A 87 18.35 -6.96 -6.22
CA LYS A 87 17.42 -7.47 -5.22
C LYS A 87 16.60 -6.35 -4.59
N ALA A 88 17.21 -5.22 -4.23
CA ALA A 88 16.50 -4.05 -3.70
C ALA A 88 15.46 -3.49 -4.69
N ARG A 89 15.76 -3.49 -6.00
CA ARG A 89 14.79 -3.10 -7.04
C ARG A 89 13.59 -4.04 -7.06
N ALA A 90 13.83 -5.35 -7.05
CA ALA A 90 12.76 -6.35 -7.02
C ALA A 90 11.91 -6.23 -5.74
N LEU A 91 12.53 -6.03 -4.57
CA LEU A 91 11.81 -5.83 -3.31
C LEU A 91 10.98 -4.54 -3.31
N LYS A 92 11.48 -3.47 -3.93
CA LYS A 92 10.72 -2.23 -4.13
C LYS A 92 9.47 -2.46 -4.99
N GLU A 93 9.60 -3.20 -6.09
CA GLU A 93 8.46 -3.54 -6.95
C GLU A 93 7.42 -4.39 -6.21
N ILE A 94 7.86 -5.41 -5.46
CA ILE A 94 6.98 -6.24 -4.63
C ILE A 94 6.25 -5.40 -3.59
N TRP A 95 6.96 -4.50 -2.89
CA TRP A 95 6.36 -3.58 -1.93
C TRP A 95 5.25 -2.73 -2.55
N GLU A 96 5.52 -2.14 -3.71
CA GLU A 96 4.54 -1.31 -4.41
C GLU A 96 3.32 -2.12 -4.87
N ILE A 97 3.53 -3.34 -5.38
CA ILE A 97 2.45 -4.24 -5.81
C ILE A 97 1.57 -4.60 -4.61
N GLU A 98 2.16 -5.08 -3.51
CA GLU A 98 1.40 -5.48 -2.32
C GLU A 98 0.64 -4.30 -1.72
N ALA A 99 1.27 -3.12 -1.66
CA ALA A 99 0.60 -1.92 -1.17
C ALA A 99 -0.57 -1.48 -2.06
N ARG A 100 -0.44 -1.59 -3.39
CA ARG A 100 -1.55 -1.29 -4.32
C ARG A 100 -2.69 -2.29 -4.16
N THR A 101 -2.39 -3.57 -3.99
CA THR A 101 -3.39 -4.62 -3.78
C THR A 101 -4.18 -4.39 -2.49
N LEU A 102 -3.49 -4.07 -1.38
CA LEU A 102 -4.13 -3.74 -0.11
C LEU A 102 -4.97 -2.46 -0.20
N ALA A 103 -4.47 -1.41 -0.86
CA ALA A 103 -5.22 -0.19 -1.07
C ALA A 103 -6.50 -0.44 -1.91
N ALA A 104 -6.43 -1.29 -2.93
CA ALA A 104 -7.58 -1.68 -3.73
C ALA A 104 -8.62 -2.47 -2.92
N LYS A 105 -8.19 -3.41 -2.08
CA LYS A 105 -9.06 -4.18 -1.17
C LYS A 105 -9.78 -3.24 -0.18
N ASN A 106 -9.06 -2.30 0.43
CA ASN A 106 -9.63 -1.32 1.34
C ASN A 106 -10.59 -0.34 0.64
N LYS A 107 -10.33 0.04 -0.62
CA LYS A 107 -11.21 0.92 -1.39
C LYS A 107 -12.54 0.24 -1.73
N ARG A 108 -12.54 -1.07 -2.00
CA ARG A 108 -13.76 -1.83 -2.31
C ARG A 108 -14.65 -2.07 -1.08
N ASN A 109 -14.08 -2.09 0.12
CA ASN A 109 -14.80 -2.51 1.33
C ASN A 109 -15.47 -1.38 2.13
N LYS A 110 -15.39 -0.11 1.70
CA LYS A 110 -16.02 0.98 2.45
C LYS A 110 -17.50 1.10 2.06
N TRP A 111 -18.35 0.39 2.80
CA TRP A 111 -19.80 0.55 2.74
C TRP A 111 -20.22 1.84 3.46
N LEU A 112 -21.10 2.62 2.84
CA LEU A 112 -21.71 3.80 3.43
C LEU A 112 -23.19 3.48 3.68
N SER A 113 -23.63 3.55 4.93
CA SER A 113 -25.06 3.52 5.24
C SER A 113 -25.63 4.92 5.16
N ILE A 114 -26.70 5.09 4.40
CA ILE A 114 -27.46 6.33 4.30
C ILE A 114 -28.84 6.06 4.86
N ARG A 115 -29.35 6.97 5.71
CA ARG A 115 -30.74 6.93 6.15
C ARG A 115 -31.57 7.76 5.18
N VAL A 116 -32.64 7.17 4.68
CA VAL A 116 -33.62 7.79 3.80
C VAL A 116 -35.00 7.53 4.39
N THR A 117 -35.97 8.37 4.03
CA THR A 117 -37.38 8.09 4.29
C THR A 117 -37.86 6.92 3.42
N GLU A 118 -39.00 6.34 3.80
CA GLU A 118 -39.61 5.24 3.06
C GLU A 118 -40.00 5.68 1.64
N GLU A 119 -40.59 6.86 1.50
CA GLU A 119 -40.98 7.48 0.23
C GLU A 119 -39.78 7.68 -0.71
N GLU A 120 -38.66 8.20 -0.17
CA GLU A 120 -37.41 8.37 -0.93
C GLU A 120 -36.82 7.01 -1.36
N TYR A 121 -36.87 6.01 -0.48
CA TYR A 121 -36.39 4.67 -0.80
C TYR A 121 -37.20 4.04 -1.93
N GLU A 122 -38.53 4.11 -1.87
CA GLU A 122 -39.41 3.58 -2.91
C GLU A 122 -39.18 4.25 -4.26
N ALA A 123 -39.08 5.59 -4.28
CA ALA A 123 -38.82 6.33 -5.50
C ALA A 123 -37.47 5.92 -6.13
N ILE A 124 -36.41 5.84 -5.33
CA ILE A 124 -35.08 5.45 -5.79
C ILE A 124 -35.07 3.99 -6.25
N SER A 125 -35.73 3.09 -5.52
CA SER A 125 -35.80 1.66 -5.86
C SER A 125 -36.52 1.45 -7.20
N LYS A 126 -37.64 2.14 -7.42
CA LYS A 126 -38.40 2.06 -8.67
C LYS A 126 -37.57 2.56 -9.86
N GLN A 127 -36.93 3.72 -9.73
CA GLN A 127 -36.09 4.28 -10.78
C GLN A 127 -34.88 3.40 -11.09
N ALA A 128 -34.26 2.82 -10.06
CA ALA A 128 -33.15 1.89 -10.24
C ALA A 128 -33.58 0.64 -11.04
N GLN A 129 -34.75 0.09 -10.69
CA GLN A 129 -35.31 -1.08 -11.38
C GLN A 129 -35.69 -0.79 -12.84
N GLU A 130 -36.27 0.39 -13.12
CA GLU A 130 -36.58 0.83 -14.49
C GLU A 130 -35.32 0.93 -15.36
N GLU A 131 -34.18 1.29 -14.78
CA GLU A 131 -32.89 1.33 -15.46
C GLU A 131 -32.12 -0.01 -15.43
N GLY A 132 -32.68 -1.06 -14.83
CA GLY A 132 -32.05 -2.38 -14.70
C GLY A 132 -30.81 -2.40 -13.79
N LEU A 133 -30.73 -1.47 -12.83
CA LEU A 133 -29.61 -1.30 -11.91
C LEU A 133 -30.03 -1.61 -10.47
N ASP A 134 -29.07 -2.06 -9.65
CA ASP A 134 -29.26 -2.02 -8.19
C ASP A 134 -29.20 -0.58 -7.68
N ILE A 135 -29.78 -0.33 -6.50
CA ILE A 135 -29.85 1.01 -5.88
C ILE A 135 -28.47 1.66 -5.76
N SER A 136 -27.42 0.90 -5.42
CA SER A 136 -26.07 1.45 -5.26
C SER A 136 -25.48 1.91 -6.59
N ASN A 137 -25.66 1.11 -7.64
CA ASN A 137 -25.20 1.43 -8.99
C ASN A 137 -26.01 2.56 -9.62
N TYR A 138 -27.32 2.59 -9.38
CA TYR A 138 -28.18 3.71 -9.77
C TYR A 138 -27.71 5.03 -9.14
N ILE A 139 -27.44 5.05 -7.83
CA ILE A 139 -26.92 6.24 -7.14
C ILE A 139 -25.54 6.63 -7.70
N ARG A 140 -24.62 5.68 -7.92
CA ARG A 140 -23.31 5.98 -8.53
C ARG A 140 -23.43 6.62 -9.91
N LYS A 141 -24.35 6.10 -10.73
CA LYS A 141 -24.67 6.62 -12.07
C LYS A 141 -25.12 8.08 -11.97
N ARG A 142 -26.10 8.37 -11.12
CA ARG A 142 -26.62 9.74 -10.89
C ARG A 142 -25.56 10.71 -10.37
N LEU A 143 -24.58 10.23 -9.61
CA LEU A 143 -23.47 11.03 -9.09
C LEU A 143 -22.27 11.17 -10.06
N GLY A 144 -22.34 10.57 -11.27
CA GLY A 144 -21.22 10.58 -12.22
C GLY A 144 -19.99 9.79 -11.72
N LEU A 145 -20.19 8.84 -10.80
CA LEU A 145 -19.15 7.99 -10.21
C LEU A 145 -19.05 6.62 -10.91
N GLU A 146 -19.51 6.55 -12.16
CA GLU A 146 -19.49 5.32 -12.94
C GLU A 146 -18.07 4.80 -13.15
N TYR A 147 -17.93 3.47 -13.15
CA TYR A 147 -16.67 2.83 -13.51
C TYR A 147 -16.45 3.06 -15.00
N LYS A 148 -15.47 3.92 -15.35
CA LYS A 148 -14.97 3.98 -16.72
C LYS A 148 -14.32 2.63 -17.03
N SER A 149 -14.92 1.88 -17.95
CA SER A 149 -14.38 0.66 -18.54
C SER A 149 -13.05 0.91 -19.26
#